data_AF-A0A7Z7ETT1-F1
#
_entry.id   AF-A0A7Z7ETT1-F1
#
_cell.length_a   1.000
_cell.length_b   1.000
_cell.length_c   1.000
_cell.angle_alpha   90.00
_cell.angle_beta   90.00
_cell.angle_gamma   90.00
#
_symmetry.space_group_name_H-M   'P 1'
#
loop_
_entity.id
_entity.type
_entity.pdbx_description
1 polymer ?
#
loop_
_entity_poly.entity_id
_entity_poly.type
_entity_poly.pdbx_seq_one_letter_code
_entity_poly.pdbx_strand_id
1 'polypeptide(L)'
;MATTITVELIQRLEKTLEEFEQQINAMQIHRDNFSPWFDDNLFHGDAEHPLDYPREIRRHLQRLQRTEDATQREWLATKMSDQITALHQALSRNQKK
;
A
#
# COMPACT_ATOMS: atom_id res chain seq x y z
N MET A 1 -8.75 -3.93 -23.89
CA MET A 1 -9.34 -4.98 -23.04
C MET A 1 -9.55 -4.36 -21.67
N ALA A 2 -10.78 -4.27 -21.17
CA ALA A 2 -11.01 -3.75 -19.82
C ALA A 2 -10.56 -4.82 -18.82
N THR A 3 -9.52 -4.55 -18.05
CA THR A 3 -9.09 -5.43 -16.98
C THR A 3 -10.18 -5.41 -15.91
N THR A 4 -11.06 -6.40 -15.93
CA THR A 4 -12.04 -6.62 -14.87
C THR A 4 -11.28 -7.14 -13.66
N ILE A 5 -11.15 -6.32 -12.63
CA ILE A 5 -10.55 -6.75 -11.37
C ILE A 5 -11.55 -7.71 -10.72
N THR A 6 -11.14 -8.96 -10.56
CA THR A 6 -11.99 -9.98 -9.95
C THR A 6 -12.15 -9.70 -8.46
N VAL A 7 -13.32 -10.05 -7.92
CA VAL A 7 -13.59 -9.99 -6.47
C VAL A 7 -12.52 -10.74 -5.68
N GLU A 8 -12.04 -11.86 -6.21
CA GLU A 8 -10.98 -12.67 -5.61
C GLU A 8 -9.64 -11.90 -5.51
N LEU A 9 -9.26 -11.14 -6.55
CA LEU A 9 -8.04 -10.34 -6.52
C LEU A 9 -8.13 -9.23 -5.47
N ILE A 10 -9.30 -8.59 -5.35
CA ILE A 10 -9.56 -7.58 -4.32
C ILE A 10 -9.39 -8.18 -2.92
N GLN A 11 -10.03 -9.32 -2.66
CA GLN A 11 -9.94 -9.99 -1.36
C GLN A 11 -8.50 -10.38 -0.99
N ARG A 12 -7.72 -10.86 -1.98
CA ARG A 12 -6.30 -11.17 -1.77
C ARG A 12 -5.48 -9.93 -1.43
N LEU A 13 -5.73 -8.81 -2.12
CA LEU A 13 -5.06 -7.54 -1.84
C LEU A 13 -5.44 -6.98 -0.47
N GLU A 14 -6.72 -7.02 -0.09
CA GLU A 14 -7.18 -6.60 1.23
C GLU A 14 -6.53 -7.41 2.35
N LYS A 15 -6.50 -8.74 2.20
CA LYS A 15 -5.82 -9.63 3.15
C LYS A 15 -4.33 -9.31 3.27
N THR A 16 -3.65 -9.07 2.15
CA THR A 16 -2.22 -8.70 2.16
C THR A 16 -1.99 -7.38 2.91
N LEU A 17 -2.87 -6.40 2.74
CA LEU A 17 -2.79 -5.12 3.45
C LEU A 17 -3.06 -5.27 4.94
N GLU A 18 -4.00 -6.14 5.34
CA GLU A 18 -4.22 -6.48 6.75
C GLU A 18 -2.99 -7.13 7.38
N GLU A 19 -2.33 -8.05 6.67
CA GLU A 19 -1.08 -8.67 7.12
C GLU A 19 0.03 -7.63 7.31
N PHE A 20 0.15 -6.64 6.42
CA PHE A 20 1.10 -5.54 6.58
C PHE A 20 0.79 -4.67 7.79
N GLU A 21 -0.48 -4.35 8.03
CA GLU A 21 -0.89 -3.58 9.20
C GLU A 21 -0.58 -4.31 10.50
N GLN A 22 -0.80 -5.62 10.57
CA GLN A 22 -0.43 -6.43 11.72
C GLN A 22 1.08 -6.41 11.96
N GLN A 23 1.89 -6.55 10.90
CA GLN A 23 3.34 -6.48 11.01
C GLN A 23 3.82 -5.11 11.49
N ILE A 24 3.26 -4.03 10.95
CA ILE A 24 3.57 -2.66 11.36
C ILE A 24 3.21 -2.44 12.83
N ASN A 25 2.04 -2.88 13.26
CA ASN A 25 1.61 -2.76 14.65
C ASN A 25 2.52 -3.53 15.60
N ALA A 26 3.00 -4.71 15.19
CA ALA A 26 3.94 -5.50 15.98
C ALA A 26 5.31 -4.82 16.16
N MET A 27 5.69 -3.92 15.26
CA MET A 27 6.94 -3.15 15.39
C MET A 27 6.86 -2.03 16.44
N GLN A 28 5.67 -1.71 16.97
CA GLN A 28 5.46 -0.70 18.00
C GLN A 28 6.11 0.67 17.66
N ILE A 29 6.06 1.05 16.38
CA ILE A 29 6.62 2.32 15.93
C ILE A 29 5.64 3.43 16.28
N HIS A 30 6.06 4.30 17.19
CA HIS A 30 5.33 5.50 17.58
C HIS A 30 5.73 6.68 16.69
N ARG A 31 4.80 7.64 16.55
CA ARG A 31 5.00 8.89 15.81
C ARG A 31 6.30 9.60 16.17
N ASP A 32 6.63 9.63 17.47
CA ASP A 32 7.81 10.33 18.00
C ASP A 32 9.14 9.72 17.51
N ASN A 33 9.14 8.45 17.12
CA ASN A 33 10.32 7.72 16.64
C ASN A 33 10.16 7.28 15.17
N PHE A 34 9.15 7.80 14.48
CA PHE A 34 8.89 7.46 13.10
C PHE A 34 9.75 8.32 12.17
N SER A 35 10.53 7.66 11.33
CA SER A 35 11.13 8.25 10.14
C SER A 35 10.37 7.71 8.92
N PRO A 36 10.00 8.56 7.95
CA PRO A 36 9.48 8.10 6.67
C PRO A 36 10.39 7.02 6.07
N TRP A 37 9.77 5.95 5.55
CA TRP A 37 10.45 4.78 4.98
C TRP A 37 10.67 4.94 3.48
N PHE A 38 9.90 5.81 2.85
CA PHE A 38 9.83 5.99 1.41
C PHE A 38 9.78 7.47 1.08
N ASP A 39 10.25 7.79 -0.12
CA ASP A 39 10.22 9.15 -0.66
C ASP A 39 8.83 9.51 -1.21
N ASP A 40 8.56 10.81 -1.35
CA ASP A 40 7.30 11.39 -1.88
C ASP A 40 6.93 10.91 -3.30
N ASN A 41 7.91 10.38 -4.03
CA ASN A 41 7.68 9.81 -5.36
C ASN A 41 6.96 8.46 -5.28
N LEU A 42 7.02 7.75 -4.16
CA LEU A 42 6.48 6.40 -4.00
C LEU A 42 5.21 6.38 -3.15
N PHE A 43 5.22 7.07 -2.02
CA PHE A 43 4.05 7.32 -1.17
C PHE A 43 3.83 8.82 -1.06
N HIS A 44 2.63 9.27 -0.69
CA HIS A 44 2.45 10.69 -0.40
C HIS A 44 3.34 11.11 0.77
N GLY A 45 3.97 12.28 0.64
CA GLY A 45 4.87 12.86 1.64
C GLY A 45 4.20 13.34 2.93
N ASP A 46 2.92 12.98 3.13
CA ASP A 46 2.14 13.28 4.33
C ASP A 46 2.01 12.06 5.26
N ALA A 47 2.76 10.98 5.03
CA ALA A 47 2.80 9.86 5.95
C ALA A 47 3.39 10.31 7.30
N GLU A 48 2.57 10.26 8.36
CA GLU A 48 2.96 10.59 9.73
C GLU A 48 3.09 9.34 10.61
N HIS A 49 2.58 8.21 10.13
CA HIS A 49 2.64 6.91 10.76
C HIS A 49 2.91 5.83 9.72
N PRO A 50 3.62 4.73 10.03
CA PRO A 50 3.82 3.66 9.06
C PRO A 50 2.51 2.99 8.61
N LEU A 51 1.43 3.15 9.38
CA LEU A 51 0.08 2.67 9.01
C LEU A 51 -0.54 3.51 7.88
N ASP A 52 0.00 4.68 7.55
CA ASP A 52 -0.50 5.50 6.47
C ASP A 52 -0.17 4.90 5.10
N TYR A 53 0.90 4.10 5.00
CA TYR A 53 1.26 3.38 3.77
C TYR A 53 0.19 2.36 3.33
N PRO A 54 -0.22 1.36 4.15
CA PRO A 54 -1.29 0.44 3.75
C PRO A 54 -2.64 1.14 3.56
N ARG A 55 -2.91 2.23 4.29
CA ARG A 55 -4.11 3.06 4.10
C ARG A 55 -4.12 3.75 2.74
N GLU A 56 -3.00 4.29 2.29
CA GLU A 56 -2.86 4.88 0.95
C GLU A 56 -3.11 3.83 -0.15
N ILE A 57 -2.54 2.64 -0.01
CA ILE A 57 -2.77 1.55 -0.97
C ILE A 57 -4.27 1.15 -0.99
N ARG A 58 -4.96 1.09 0.16
CA ARG A 58 -6.41 0.86 0.18
C ARG A 58 -7.20 1.97 -0.52
N ARG A 59 -6.81 3.24 -0.35
CA ARG A 59 -7.43 4.37 -1.07
C ARG A 59 -7.28 4.20 -2.57
N HIS A 60 -6.11 3.77 -3.05
CA HIS A 60 -5.91 3.47 -4.47
C HIS A 60 -6.75 2.27 -4.94
N LEU A 61 -6.84 1.19 -4.16
CA LEU A 61 -7.67 0.03 -4.49
C LEU A 61 -9.15 0.41 -4.65
N GLN A 62 -9.68 1.21 -3.72
CA GLN A 62 -11.07 1.70 -3.79
C GLN A 62 -11.30 2.60 -5.00
N ARG A 63 -10.32 3.46 -5.34
CA ARG A 63 -10.40 4.32 -6.53
C ARG A 63 -10.32 3.49 -7.82
N LEU A 64 -9.50 2.45 -7.84
CA LEU A 64 -9.32 1.53 -8.96
C LEU A 64 -10.61 0.75 -9.25
N GLN A 65 -11.36 0.35 -8.21
CA GLN A 65 -12.67 -0.30 -8.34
C GLN A 65 -13.76 0.61 -8.92
N ARG A 66 -13.65 1.92 -8.70
CA ARG A 66 -14.68 2.91 -9.09
C ARG A 66 -14.36 3.62 -10.40
N THR A 67 -13.10 3.62 -10.85
CA THR A 67 -12.67 4.37 -12.03
C THR A 67 -13.04 3.64 -13.33
N GLU A 68 -13.73 4.34 -14.23
CA GLU A 68 -14.02 3.88 -15.59
C GLU A 68 -12.94 4.32 -16.59
N ASP A 69 -12.13 5.30 -16.22
CA ASP A 69 -10.98 5.78 -17.01
C ASP A 69 -9.87 4.73 -17.04
N ALA A 70 -9.54 4.26 -18.25
CA ALA A 70 -8.52 3.25 -18.51
C ALA A 70 -7.10 3.74 -18.18
N THR A 71 -6.77 4.99 -18.48
CA THR A 71 -5.46 5.58 -18.18
C THR A 71 -5.28 5.74 -16.68
N GLN A 72 -6.33 6.21 -15.98
CA GLN A 72 -6.29 6.29 -14.52
C GLN A 72 -6.19 4.89 -13.88
N ARG A 73 -6.86 3.88 -14.46
CA ARG A 73 -6.81 2.50 -13.98
C ARG A 73 -5.42 1.91 -14.11
N GLU A 74 -4.77 2.08 -15.25
CA GLU A 74 -3.41 1.60 -15.50
C GLU A 74 -2.41 2.28 -14.57
N TRP A 75 -2.50 3.60 -14.43
CA TRP A 75 -1.65 4.36 -13.50
C TRP A 75 -1.82 3.89 -12.05
N LEU A 76 -3.07 3.70 -11.57
CA LEU A 76 -3.35 3.20 -10.23
C LEU A 76 -2.81 1.78 -10.03
N ALA A 77 -2.96 0.90 -11.01
CA ALA A 77 -2.48 -0.48 -10.93
C ALA A 77 -0.95 -0.53 -10.82
N THR A 78 -0.24 0.23 -11.66
CA THR A 78 1.22 0.35 -11.58
C THR A 78 1.65 0.93 -10.24
N LYS A 79 1.03 2.04 -9.82
CA LYS A 79 1.36 2.72 -8.56
C LYS A 79 1.18 1.80 -7.35
N MET A 80 0.06 1.07 -7.29
CA MET A 80 -0.19 0.10 -6.24
C MET A 80 0.82 -1.06 -6.24
N SER A 81 1.19 -1.57 -7.42
CA SER A 81 2.20 -2.63 -7.54
C SER A 81 3.54 -2.19 -6.97
N ASP A 82 3.98 -0.97 -7.29
CA ASP A 82 5.23 -0.40 -6.78
C ASP A 82 5.18 -0.22 -5.26
N GLN A 83 4.09 0.35 -4.73
CA GLN A 83 3.89 0.56 -3.30
C GLN A 83 3.82 -0.74 -2.50
N ILE A 84 3.08 -1.75 -2.97
CA ILE A 84 2.98 -3.07 -2.32
C ILE A 84 4.35 -3.74 -2.28
N THR A 85 5.08 -3.72 -3.41
CA THR A 85 6.41 -4.33 -3.49
C THR A 85 7.38 -3.66 -2.54
N ALA A 86 7.41 -2.33 -2.50
CA ALA A 86 8.29 -1.59 -1.62
C ALA A 86 7.94 -1.78 -0.14
N LEU A 87 6.65 -1.77 0.20
CA LEU A 87 6.19 -2.00 1.57
C LEU A 87 6.55 -3.41 2.04
N HIS A 88 6.31 -4.42 1.22
CA HIS A 88 6.71 -5.80 1.52
C HIS A 88 8.22 -5.92 1.76
N GLN A 89 9.06 -5.29 0.92
CA GLN A 89 10.51 -5.29 1.11
C GLN A 89 10.93 -4.59 2.40
N ALA A 90 10.33 -3.44 2.72
CA ALA A 90 10.62 -2.72 3.95
C ALA A 90 10.26 -3.55 5.19
N LEU A 91 9.08 -4.17 5.20
CA LEU A 91 8.66 -5.03 6.31
C LEU A 91 9.58 -6.24 6.48
N SER A 92 9.94 -6.91 5.38
CA SER A 92 10.87 -8.05 5.41
C SER A 92 12.25 -7.68 5.95
N ARG A 93 12.76 -6.47 5.64
CA ARG A 93 14.04 -5.98 6.18
C ARG A 93 13.96 -5.67 7.67
N ASN A 94 12.84 -5.12 8.14
CA ASN A 94 12.64 -4.81 9.56
C ASN A 94 12.40 -6.04 10.42
N GLN A 95 11.83 -7.13 9.88
CA GLN A 95 11.66 -8.40 10.58
C GLN A 95 12.95 -9.21 10.78
N LYS A 96 13.99 -8.95 9.98
CA LYS A 96 15.29 -9.65 10.05
C LYS A 96 16.30 -8.99 11.00
N LYS A 97 15.94 -7.85 11.59
CA LYS A 97 16.75 -7.14 12.58
C LYS A 97 16.30 -7.52 13.97
#